data_AF-A0AAV7VU22-F1
#
_entry.id   AF-A0AAV7VU22-F1
#
_cell.length_a   1.000
_cell.length_b   1.000
_cell.length_c   1.000
_cell.angle_alpha   90.00
_cell.angle_beta   90.00
_cell.angle_gamma   90.00
#
_symmetry.space_group_name_H-M   'P 1'
#
loop_
_entity.id
_entity.type
_entity.pdbx_description
1 polymer ?
#
loop_
_entity_poly.entity_id
_entity_poly.type
_entity_poly.pdbx_seq_one_letter_code
_entity_poly.pdbx_strand_id
1 'polypeptide(L)'
;RLSLEEAEWMLNGEEDYAWFGYSLNSHKLENQTLLFIGSPTWSNGDDSSPDEKQSLGKVYGYQPPSKSPYFSISGEKEQSKLGSSIASGILSIDGTVTHVLGTGAPTEGSTSTFAYISVGLTQAGKARLYGLRGNTEPSLLSTFSGDRRFSRFGQKIVLSDLENDGLDEVIVASPMRSSDFTLLFGAEAGRVYIYNGNKTSSGHVTDHCKSWISPCPEEMAQYVLISPEKKSRFGRSLVAVKSRQK
;
A
#
# COMPACT_ATOMS: atom_id res chain seq x y z
N ARG A 1 22.32 -5.81 -24.12
CA ARG A 1 22.24 -4.77 -25.16
C ARG A 1 20.76 -4.73 -25.53
N LEU A 2 20.01 -3.75 -24.99
CA LEU A 2 18.58 -3.60 -25.33
C LEU A 2 18.50 -3.38 -26.85
N SER A 3 17.68 -4.17 -27.55
CA SER A 3 17.46 -3.94 -28.98
C SER A 3 16.68 -2.64 -29.16
N LEU A 4 16.79 -2.00 -30.33
CA LEU A 4 16.07 -0.74 -30.60
C LEU A 4 14.55 -0.93 -30.46
N GLU A 5 14.05 -2.13 -30.75
CA GLU A 5 12.63 -2.53 -30.63
C GLU A 5 12.17 -2.67 -29.16
N GLU A 6 13.04 -3.08 -28.23
CA GLU A 6 12.73 -3.11 -26.79
C GLU A 6 12.63 -1.70 -26.18
N ALA A 7 13.17 -0.68 -26.86
CA ALA A 7 13.02 0.72 -26.49
C ALA A 7 11.68 1.34 -26.96
N GLU A 8 10.86 0.61 -27.73
CA GLU A 8 9.56 1.08 -28.26
C GLU A 8 8.34 0.62 -27.43
N TRP A 9 8.58 -0.06 -26.30
CA TRP A 9 7.50 -0.48 -25.42
C TRP A 9 6.94 0.71 -24.62
N MET A 10 5.88 1.31 -25.17
CA MET A 10 5.14 2.43 -24.60
C MET A 10 3.70 2.02 -24.26
N LEU A 11 3.24 2.45 -23.09
CA LEU A 11 1.85 2.34 -22.62
C LEU A 11 1.27 3.74 -22.41
N ASN A 12 -0.01 3.89 -22.75
CA ASN A 12 -0.77 5.11 -22.48
C ASN A 12 -1.86 4.78 -21.45
N GLY A 13 -2.16 5.74 -20.57
CA GLY A 13 -3.30 5.63 -19.66
C GLY A 13 -4.63 5.63 -20.41
N GLU A 14 -5.66 5.06 -19.80
CA GLU A 14 -6.99 4.91 -20.39
C GLU A 14 -7.88 6.16 -20.22
N GLU A 15 -7.58 7.02 -19.24
CA GLU A 15 -8.43 8.12 -18.78
C GLU A 15 -7.59 9.37 -18.45
N ASP A 16 -8.11 10.54 -18.81
CA ASP A 16 -7.52 11.82 -18.45
C ASP A 16 -7.48 12.00 -16.92
N TYR A 17 -6.43 12.64 -16.41
CA TYR A 17 -6.25 12.92 -14.99
C TYR A 17 -6.23 11.69 -14.05
N ALA A 18 -6.27 10.45 -14.55
CA ALA A 18 -6.17 9.23 -13.74
C ALA A 18 -4.77 8.97 -13.16
N TRP A 19 -3.78 9.77 -13.58
CA TRP A 19 -2.38 9.72 -13.16
C TRP A 19 -1.75 8.34 -13.36
N PHE A 20 -2.01 7.72 -14.52
CA PHE A 20 -1.39 6.46 -14.90
C PHE A 20 0.14 6.58 -14.87
N GLY A 21 0.81 5.67 -14.16
CA GLY A 21 2.26 5.70 -13.96
C GLY A 21 2.71 6.48 -12.73
N TYR A 22 1.79 6.91 -11.86
CA TYR A 22 2.13 7.61 -10.61
C TYR A 22 3.04 6.77 -9.69
N SER A 23 2.85 5.45 -9.67
CA SER A 23 3.73 4.52 -8.99
C SER A 23 4.02 3.31 -9.89
N LEU A 24 5.24 2.79 -9.78
CA LEU A 24 5.76 1.70 -10.60
C LEU A 24 6.52 0.72 -9.73
N ASN A 25 6.38 -0.57 -10.02
CA ASN A 25 7.19 -1.61 -9.41
C ASN A 25 7.22 -2.86 -10.30
N SER A 26 8.28 -3.64 -10.28
CA SER A 26 8.37 -4.89 -11.04
C SER A 26 8.62 -6.07 -10.12
N HIS A 27 8.04 -7.22 -10.43
CA HIS A 27 8.21 -8.45 -9.66
C HIS A 27 8.48 -9.62 -10.56
N LYS A 28 9.48 -10.43 -10.20
CA LYS A 28 9.84 -11.64 -10.93
C LYS A 28 9.16 -12.85 -10.28
N LEU A 29 8.31 -13.53 -11.05
CA LEU A 29 7.82 -14.87 -10.77
C LEU A 29 8.68 -15.89 -11.53
N GLU A 30 8.50 -17.19 -11.25
CA GLU A 30 9.30 -18.26 -11.86
C GLU A 30 9.34 -18.18 -13.40
N ASN A 31 8.19 -17.96 -14.03
CA ASN A 31 8.03 -18.02 -15.49
C ASN A 31 7.73 -16.67 -16.15
N GLN A 32 7.61 -15.58 -15.38
CA GLN A 32 7.22 -14.28 -15.92
C GLN A 32 7.74 -13.13 -15.06
N THR A 33 7.92 -11.97 -15.68
CA THR A 33 8.12 -10.70 -14.98
C THR A 33 6.84 -9.89 -15.10
N LEU A 34 6.33 -9.43 -13.97
CA LEU A 34 5.19 -8.54 -13.89
C LEU A 34 5.67 -7.10 -13.69
N LEU A 35 5.05 -6.15 -14.38
CA LEU A 35 5.18 -4.72 -14.15
C LEU A 35 3.87 -4.19 -13.61
N PHE A 36 3.92 -3.57 -12.44
CA PHE A 36 2.78 -2.96 -11.78
C PHE A 36 2.80 -1.45 -11.99
N ILE A 37 1.63 -0.90 -12.32
CA ILE A 37 1.45 0.52 -12.60
C ILE A 37 0.24 1.03 -11.81
N GLY A 38 0.46 2.06 -10.99
CA GLY A 38 -0.58 2.73 -10.22
C GLY A 38 -1.19 3.92 -10.97
N SER A 39 -2.50 4.06 -10.85
CA SER A 39 -3.32 5.14 -11.40
C SER A 39 -4.28 5.64 -10.31
N PRO A 40 -3.78 6.36 -9.29
CA PRO A 40 -4.50 6.62 -8.05
C PRO A 40 -5.73 7.53 -8.19
N THR A 41 -5.87 8.27 -9.29
CA THR A 41 -7.02 9.15 -9.50
C THR A 41 -8.03 8.59 -10.47
N TRP A 42 -7.84 7.36 -10.97
CA TRP A 42 -8.79 6.66 -11.82
C TRP A 42 -10.19 6.56 -11.19
N SER A 43 -11.23 6.68 -12.03
CA SER A 43 -12.65 6.67 -11.67
C SER A 43 -13.41 5.60 -12.46
N ASN A 44 -14.54 5.11 -11.95
CA ASN A 44 -15.30 3.99 -12.55
C ASN A 44 -16.36 4.41 -13.59
N GLY A 45 -16.32 5.65 -14.08
CA GLY A 45 -17.26 6.17 -15.07
C GLY A 45 -16.82 7.55 -15.55
N ASP A 46 -17.54 8.09 -16.53
CA ASP A 46 -17.33 9.45 -17.01
C ASP A 46 -17.92 10.47 -16.03
N ASP A 47 -17.35 11.70 -16.01
CA ASP A 47 -17.71 12.88 -15.17
C ASP A 47 -19.23 13.23 -15.11
N SER A 48 -20.05 12.60 -15.95
CA SER A 48 -21.49 12.85 -16.09
C SER A 48 -22.38 11.71 -15.56
N SER A 49 -21.80 10.62 -15.06
CA SER A 49 -22.54 9.50 -14.51
C SER A 49 -22.97 9.75 -13.06
N PRO A 50 -24.26 9.59 -12.71
CA PRO A 50 -24.74 9.79 -11.34
C PRO A 50 -24.18 8.77 -10.34
N ASP A 51 -23.65 7.64 -10.80
CA ASP A 51 -23.04 6.57 -9.98
C ASP A 51 -21.50 6.60 -10.00
N GLU A 52 -20.91 7.66 -10.57
CA GLU A 52 -19.46 7.82 -10.63
C GLU A 52 -18.86 7.97 -9.23
N LYS A 53 -17.82 7.19 -8.96
CA LYS A 53 -16.97 7.36 -7.78
C LYS A 53 -15.62 7.89 -8.24
N GLN A 54 -15.32 9.09 -7.81
CA GLN A 54 -14.07 9.75 -8.17
C GLN A 54 -12.88 9.21 -7.37
N SER A 55 -11.72 9.13 -8.02
CA SER A 55 -10.44 8.82 -7.35
C SER A 55 -10.48 7.53 -6.51
N LEU A 56 -11.14 6.50 -7.03
CA LEU A 56 -11.04 5.14 -6.51
C LEU A 56 -9.58 4.68 -6.55
N GLY A 57 -8.92 4.99 -7.66
CA GLY A 57 -7.59 4.52 -7.98
C GLY A 57 -7.60 3.09 -8.50
N LYS A 58 -6.61 2.77 -9.33
CA LYS A 58 -6.47 1.47 -9.98
C LYS A 58 -5.01 1.05 -10.04
N VAL A 59 -4.75 -0.24 -9.93
CA VAL A 59 -3.43 -0.85 -10.13
C VAL A 59 -3.53 -1.84 -11.28
N TYR A 60 -2.65 -1.69 -12.26
CA TYR A 60 -2.55 -2.56 -13.42
C TYR A 60 -1.35 -3.48 -13.27
N GLY A 61 -1.50 -4.75 -13.63
CA GLY A 61 -0.39 -5.69 -13.80
C GLY A 61 -0.20 -6.01 -15.28
N TYR A 62 0.99 -5.74 -15.81
CA TYR A 62 1.38 -6.06 -17.18
C TYR A 62 2.41 -7.18 -17.21
N GLN A 63 2.41 -7.96 -18.29
CA GLN A 63 3.46 -8.92 -18.61
C GLN A 63 4.16 -8.46 -19.91
N PRO A 64 5.24 -7.69 -19.82
CA PRO A 64 5.97 -7.24 -21.01
C PRO A 64 6.42 -8.42 -21.89
N PRO A 65 6.40 -8.26 -23.23
CA PRO A 65 6.11 -7.03 -23.97
C PRO A 65 4.62 -6.81 -24.29
N SER A 66 3.70 -7.59 -23.71
CA SER A 66 2.26 -7.36 -23.91
C SER A 66 1.87 -5.94 -23.46
N LYS A 67 1.12 -5.24 -24.31
CA LYS A 67 0.58 -3.91 -24.00
C LYS A 67 -0.82 -3.93 -23.39
N SER A 68 -1.45 -5.11 -23.32
CA SER A 68 -2.72 -5.30 -22.61
C SER A 68 -2.44 -5.68 -21.16
N PRO A 69 -3.22 -5.13 -20.20
CA PRO A 69 -3.07 -5.52 -18.81
C PRO A 69 -3.41 -7.00 -18.64
N TYR A 70 -2.57 -7.70 -17.90
CA TYR A 70 -2.77 -9.08 -17.50
C TYR A 70 -3.84 -9.20 -16.40
N PHE A 71 -3.91 -8.22 -15.51
CA PHE A 71 -5.00 -8.01 -14.56
C PHE A 71 -5.10 -6.53 -14.18
N SER A 72 -6.19 -6.16 -13.50
CA SER A 72 -6.29 -4.87 -12.82
C SER A 72 -7.03 -4.99 -11.48
N ILE A 73 -6.68 -4.13 -10.53
CA ILE A 73 -7.29 -4.05 -9.20
C ILE A 73 -7.79 -2.61 -9.03
N SER A 74 -9.11 -2.44 -8.86
CA SER A 74 -9.72 -1.13 -8.65
C SER A 74 -10.04 -0.88 -7.18
N GLY A 75 -9.95 0.36 -6.74
CA GLY A 75 -10.45 0.78 -5.43
C GLY A 75 -11.98 0.72 -5.38
N GLU A 76 -12.54 0.47 -4.19
CA GLU A 76 -13.99 0.38 -4.00
C GLU A 76 -14.59 1.64 -3.35
N LYS A 77 -13.73 2.41 -2.66
CA LYS A 77 -14.11 3.59 -1.89
C LYS A 77 -13.68 4.85 -2.63
N GLU A 78 -14.62 5.76 -2.76
CA GLU A 78 -14.39 7.08 -3.34
C GLU A 78 -13.26 7.79 -2.61
N GLN A 79 -12.43 8.52 -3.37
CA GLN A 79 -11.28 9.25 -2.85
C GLN A 79 -10.31 8.37 -2.05
N SER A 80 -10.24 7.05 -2.29
CA SER A 80 -9.30 6.16 -1.59
C SER A 80 -7.88 6.21 -2.17
N LYS A 81 -7.79 6.52 -3.46
CA LYS A 81 -6.55 6.65 -4.23
C LYS A 81 -5.66 5.40 -4.18
N LEU A 82 -6.27 4.23 -4.35
CA LEU A 82 -5.56 2.95 -4.44
C LEU A 82 -4.47 3.03 -5.53
N GLY A 83 -3.29 2.47 -5.27
CA GLY A 83 -2.15 2.55 -6.21
C GLY A 83 -1.33 3.83 -6.06
N SER A 84 -1.55 4.62 -5.02
CA SER A 84 -0.68 5.77 -4.69
C SER A 84 0.75 5.35 -4.34
N SER A 85 0.92 4.13 -3.83
CA SER A 85 2.20 3.46 -3.68
C SER A 85 2.06 1.99 -4.01
N ILE A 86 3.11 1.40 -4.59
CA ILE A 86 3.17 0.00 -4.96
C ILE A 86 4.51 -0.56 -4.51
N ALA A 87 4.48 -1.78 -3.96
CA ALA A 87 5.65 -2.60 -3.67
C ALA A 87 5.33 -4.07 -4.00
N SER A 88 6.34 -4.90 -4.16
CA SER A 88 6.18 -6.33 -4.33
C SER A 88 7.28 -7.07 -3.58
N GLY A 89 7.01 -8.33 -3.22
CA GLY A 89 7.89 -9.09 -2.35
C GLY A 89 7.38 -10.50 -2.07
N ILE A 90 8.01 -11.17 -1.13
CA ILE A 90 7.70 -12.53 -0.67
C ILE A 90 7.44 -12.49 0.83
N LEU A 91 6.29 -12.97 1.28
CA LEU A 91 5.87 -12.97 2.68
C LEU A 91 5.39 -14.35 3.10
N SER A 92 5.39 -14.63 4.40
CA SER A 92 4.60 -15.73 4.96
C SER A 92 3.26 -15.19 5.44
N ILE A 93 2.18 -15.60 4.78
CA ILE A 93 0.81 -15.23 5.14
C ILE A 93 0.12 -16.48 5.68
N ASP A 94 -0.27 -16.45 6.96
CA ASP A 94 -0.83 -17.60 7.67
C ASP A 94 0.04 -18.88 7.55
N GLY A 95 1.37 -18.70 7.56
CA GLY A 95 2.34 -19.79 7.42
C GLY A 95 2.62 -20.25 5.98
N THR A 96 1.99 -19.63 4.98
CA THR A 96 2.21 -19.93 3.57
C THR A 96 3.07 -18.87 2.91
N VAL A 97 4.25 -19.27 2.40
CA VAL A 97 5.13 -18.39 1.62
C VAL A 97 4.44 -18.00 0.32
N THR A 98 4.28 -16.69 0.11
CA THR A 98 3.41 -16.12 -0.92
C THR A 98 4.11 -14.91 -1.55
N HIS A 99 4.16 -14.87 -2.89
CA HIS A 99 4.49 -13.64 -3.60
C HIS A 99 3.34 -12.64 -3.49
N VAL A 100 3.63 -11.40 -3.18
CA VAL A 100 2.61 -10.38 -2.94
C VAL A 100 2.82 -9.11 -3.74
N LEU A 101 1.72 -8.43 -3.99
CA LEU A 101 1.63 -7.06 -4.44
C LEU A 101 1.08 -6.21 -3.30
N GLY A 102 1.89 -5.31 -2.75
CA GLY A 102 1.48 -4.30 -1.79
C GLY A 102 1.02 -3.02 -2.46
N THR A 103 -0.11 -2.47 -2.06
CA THR A 103 -0.64 -1.21 -2.59
C THR A 103 -1.24 -0.30 -1.52
N GLY A 104 -1.00 0.99 -1.66
CA GLY A 104 -1.44 2.03 -0.73
C GLY A 104 -2.70 2.75 -1.21
N ALA A 105 -3.64 2.97 -0.29
CA ALA A 105 -4.83 3.80 -0.44
C ALA A 105 -4.82 4.88 0.68
N PRO A 106 -3.91 5.86 0.62
CA PRO A 106 -3.59 6.75 1.74
C PRO A 106 -4.73 7.70 2.12
N THR A 107 -5.75 7.84 1.29
CA THR A 107 -6.86 8.77 1.52
C THR A 107 -8.15 8.03 1.86
N GLU A 108 -8.13 6.70 1.88
CA GLU A 108 -9.25 5.89 2.35
C GLU A 108 -9.52 6.14 3.85
N GLY A 109 -10.80 6.20 4.20
CA GLY A 109 -11.21 6.22 5.60
C GLY A 109 -10.94 4.89 6.31
N SER A 110 -10.80 4.95 7.62
CA SER A 110 -10.82 3.80 8.52
C SER A 110 -11.92 3.96 9.56
N THR A 111 -12.16 2.95 10.38
CA THR A 111 -13.07 3.03 11.53
C THR A 111 -12.27 2.72 12.78
N SER A 112 -12.30 3.62 13.76
CA SER A 112 -11.76 3.32 15.08
C SER A 112 -12.86 2.74 15.96
N THR A 113 -12.62 1.60 16.58
CA THR A 113 -13.53 1.01 17.56
C THR A 113 -12.87 1.08 18.93
N PHE A 114 -13.58 1.65 19.90
CA PHE A 114 -13.22 1.68 21.31
C PHE A 114 -14.31 1.00 22.12
N ALA A 115 -14.01 -0.17 22.70
CA ALA A 115 -15.01 -1.05 23.29
C ALA A 115 -16.20 -1.29 22.32
N TYR A 116 -17.35 -0.67 22.57
CA TYR A 116 -18.56 -0.80 21.74
C TYR A 116 -18.88 0.46 20.90
N ILE A 117 -18.01 1.46 20.91
CA ILE A 117 -18.21 2.74 20.21
C ILE A 117 -17.32 2.77 18.98
N SER A 118 -17.90 2.91 17.79
CA SER A 118 -17.17 3.07 16.53
C SER A 118 -17.22 4.52 16.04
N VAL A 119 -16.07 5.05 15.65
CA VAL A 119 -15.90 6.41 15.12
C VAL A 119 -15.16 6.36 13.79
N GLY A 120 -15.71 6.98 12.75
CA GLY A 120 -15.04 7.08 11.45
C GLY A 120 -13.77 7.93 11.52
N LEU A 121 -12.69 7.44 10.90
CA LEU A 121 -11.42 8.13 10.75
C LEU A 121 -11.23 8.55 9.29
N THR A 122 -11.61 9.78 8.96
CA THR A 122 -11.39 10.36 7.63
C THR A 122 -9.91 10.34 7.25
N GLN A 123 -9.61 9.84 6.05
CA GLN A 123 -8.26 9.85 5.46
C GLN A 123 -7.18 9.26 6.38
N ALA A 124 -7.54 8.25 7.17
CA ALA A 124 -6.59 7.51 7.98
C ALA A 124 -5.62 6.71 7.12
N GLY A 125 -6.08 6.26 5.95
CA GLY A 125 -5.30 5.52 4.97
C GLY A 125 -5.23 4.03 5.25
N LYS A 126 -4.98 3.26 4.20
CA LYS A 126 -4.81 1.81 4.24
C LYS A 126 -3.64 1.35 3.38
N ALA A 127 -3.05 0.22 3.75
CA ALA A 127 -2.17 -0.59 2.92
C ALA A 127 -2.80 -1.98 2.74
N ARG A 128 -2.75 -2.52 1.53
CA ARG A 128 -3.32 -3.83 1.18
C ARG A 128 -2.26 -4.71 0.56
N LEU A 129 -2.31 -6.01 0.87
CA LEU A 129 -1.48 -7.04 0.24
C LEU A 129 -2.36 -7.97 -0.56
N TYR A 130 -2.02 -8.15 -1.83
CA TYR A 130 -2.68 -9.07 -2.75
C TYR A 130 -1.76 -10.24 -3.06
N GLY A 131 -2.29 -11.45 -3.05
CA GLY A 131 -1.56 -12.66 -3.41
C GLY A 131 -1.37 -12.74 -4.91
N LEU A 132 -0.13 -12.90 -5.35
CA LEU A 132 0.21 -13.12 -6.75
C LEU A 132 0.27 -14.63 -7.00
N ARG A 133 -0.72 -15.14 -7.73
CA ARG A 133 -0.80 -16.55 -8.13
C ARG A 133 -0.89 -16.63 -9.64
N GLY A 134 0.26 -16.64 -10.33
CA GLY A 134 0.38 -16.89 -11.78
C GLY A 134 -0.83 -16.41 -12.60
N ASN A 135 -1.49 -17.36 -13.28
CA ASN A 135 -2.65 -17.18 -14.19
C ASN A 135 -3.99 -16.82 -13.54
N THR A 136 -4.00 -16.20 -12.37
CA THR A 136 -5.26 -15.80 -11.69
C THR A 136 -5.21 -14.36 -11.23
N GLU A 137 -6.38 -13.73 -11.18
CA GLU A 137 -6.52 -12.39 -10.61
C GLU A 137 -6.00 -12.37 -9.16
N PRO A 138 -5.25 -11.33 -8.75
CA PRO A 138 -4.75 -11.25 -7.40
C PRO A 138 -5.88 -11.17 -6.37
N SER A 139 -5.85 -12.05 -5.36
CA SER A 139 -6.81 -12.01 -4.27
C SER A 139 -6.29 -11.13 -3.12
N LEU A 140 -7.17 -10.33 -2.50
CA LEU A 140 -6.82 -9.58 -1.30
C LEU A 140 -6.54 -10.55 -0.15
N LEU A 141 -5.34 -10.47 0.43
CA LEU A 141 -4.92 -11.33 1.54
C LEU A 141 -4.97 -10.58 2.87
N SER A 142 -4.38 -9.39 2.93
CA SER A 142 -4.21 -8.65 4.18
C SER A 142 -4.49 -7.16 4.00
N THR A 143 -5.09 -6.54 5.01
CA THR A 143 -5.34 -5.10 5.08
C THR A 143 -4.77 -4.53 6.38
N PHE A 144 -4.01 -3.45 6.25
CA PHE A 144 -3.45 -2.66 7.34
C PHE A 144 -4.11 -1.29 7.32
N SER A 145 -4.63 -0.84 8.46
CA SER A 145 -5.39 0.39 8.59
C SER A 145 -4.71 1.38 9.52
N GLY A 146 -4.72 2.66 9.15
CA GLY A 146 -4.31 3.74 10.04
C GLY A 146 -5.33 3.99 11.15
N ASP A 147 -4.83 4.40 12.32
CA ASP A 147 -5.60 4.68 13.55
C ASP A 147 -5.70 6.18 13.88
N ARG A 148 -5.29 7.06 12.96
CA ARG A 148 -5.41 8.52 13.12
C ARG A 148 -6.01 9.14 11.87
N ARG A 149 -6.96 10.05 12.06
CA ARG A 149 -7.52 10.91 11.01
C ARG A 149 -6.39 11.66 10.29
N PHE A 150 -6.52 11.79 8.98
CA PHE A 150 -5.59 12.51 8.09
C PHE A 150 -4.14 12.00 8.10
N SER A 151 -3.86 10.85 8.72
CA SER A 151 -2.49 10.37 8.90
C SER A 151 -1.84 9.84 7.64
N ARG A 152 -2.64 9.54 6.60
CA ARG A 152 -2.19 9.01 5.30
C ARG A 152 -1.39 7.72 5.42
N PHE A 153 -1.81 6.81 6.30
CA PHE A 153 -1.22 5.48 6.39
C PHE A 153 -1.26 4.77 5.02
N GLY A 154 -0.17 4.11 4.61
CA GLY A 154 -0.06 3.54 3.27
C GLY A 154 0.36 4.54 2.19
N GLN A 155 0.74 5.77 2.54
CA GLN A 155 1.26 6.74 1.57
C GLN A 155 2.53 6.24 0.88
N LYS A 156 3.38 5.53 1.61
CA LYS A 156 4.47 4.73 1.05
C LYS A 156 4.45 3.36 1.69
N ILE A 157 4.65 2.36 0.84
CA ILE A 157 4.83 0.96 1.22
C ILE A 157 6.14 0.50 0.59
N VAL A 158 6.93 -0.22 1.36
CA VAL A 158 8.13 -0.90 0.89
C VAL A 158 8.06 -2.33 1.42
N LEU A 159 8.38 -3.29 0.56
CA LEU A 159 8.62 -4.66 0.95
C LEU A 159 10.11 -4.92 0.78
N SER A 160 10.78 -5.32 1.85
CA SER A 160 12.20 -5.66 1.81
C SER A 160 12.56 -6.53 2.99
N ASP A 161 13.29 -7.59 2.72
CA ASP A 161 13.89 -8.49 3.69
C ASP A 161 15.04 -7.77 4.42
N LEU A 162 14.75 -7.29 5.63
CA LEU A 162 15.67 -6.54 6.49
C LEU A 162 16.46 -7.47 7.42
N GLU A 163 15.88 -8.62 7.76
CA GLU A 163 16.45 -9.61 8.68
C GLU A 163 17.26 -10.71 7.97
N ASN A 164 17.24 -10.74 6.64
CA ASN A 164 17.93 -11.70 5.78
C ASN A 164 17.49 -13.15 6.02
N ASP A 165 16.19 -13.35 6.25
CA ASP A 165 15.56 -14.68 6.41
C ASP A 165 14.92 -15.19 5.11
N GLY A 166 14.93 -14.37 4.05
CA GLY A 166 14.34 -14.68 2.75
C GLY A 166 12.87 -14.27 2.61
N LEU A 167 12.28 -13.66 3.65
CA LEU A 167 10.95 -13.07 3.63
C LEU A 167 11.07 -11.56 3.82
N ASP A 168 10.26 -10.79 3.10
CA ASP A 168 10.31 -9.34 3.14
C ASP A 168 9.56 -8.79 4.37
N GLU A 169 10.06 -7.77 5.05
CA GLU A 169 9.24 -7.02 6.01
C GLU A 169 8.23 -6.14 5.28
N VAL A 170 7.05 -5.95 5.88
CA VAL A 170 6.05 -4.99 5.39
C VAL A 170 6.29 -3.64 6.05
N ILE A 171 6.83 -2.68 5.30
CA ILE A 171 7.15 -1.35 5.79
C ILE A 171 6.09 -0.37 5.31
N VAL A 172 5.35 0.27 6.22
CA VAL A 172 4.26 1.20 5.89
C VAL A 172 4.52 2.56 6.51
N ALA A 173 4.43 3.62 5.72
CA ALA A 173 4.56 4.99 6.20
C ALA A 173 3.20 5.65 6.44
N SER A 174 3.17 6.51 7.46
CA SER A 174 2.06 7.40 7.80
C SER A 174 2.64 8.80 8.11
N PRO A 175 3.04 9.55 7.09
CA PRO A 175 3.83 10.77 7.27
C PRO A 175 3.04 11.93 7.87
N MET A 176 1.71 11.92 7.77
CA MET A 176 0.87 12.96 8.38
C MET A 176 0.37 12.54 9.77
N ARG A 177 0.91 11.45 10.33
CA ARG A 177 0.49 10.96 11.63
C ARG A 177 0.91 11.91 12.76
N SER A 178 -0.08 12.38 13.49
CA SER A 178 0.07 13.11 14.74
C SER A 178 0.27 12.15 15.93
N SER A 179 1.00 12.58 16.96
CA SER A 179 1.03 11.91 18.28
C SER A 179 -0.22 12.22 19.11
N ASP A 180 -0.85 13.37 18.88
CA ASP A 180 -2.08 13.81 19.54
C ASP A 180 -3.30 13.20 18.85
N PHE A 181 -4.13 12.50 19.64
CA PHE A 181 -5.38 11.87 19.22
C PHE A 181 -6.48 12.90 18.91
N THR A 182 -6.47 14.06 19.56
CA THR A 182 -7.52 15.09 19.43
C THR A 182 -7.39 15.93 18.15
N LEU A 183 -6.23 15.85 17.47
CA LEU A 183 -5.84 16.73 16.35
C LEU A 183 -5.79 18.24 16.67
N LEU A 184 -5.98 18.64 17.92
CA LEU A 184 -6.04 20.06 18.31
C LEU A 184 -4.64 20.67 18.45
N PHE A 185 -3.67 19.88 18.89
CA PHE A 185 -2.31 20.34 19.20
C PHE A 185 -1.21 19.47 18.56
N GLY A 186 -1.62 18.50 17.76
CA GLY A 186 -0.76 17.55 17.08
C GLY A 186 0.07 18.15 15.95
N ALA A 187 1.39 18.00 16.03
CA ALA A 187 2.26 18.22 14.87
C ALA A 187 2.35 16.92 14.04
N GLU A 188 2.30 17.05 12.71
CA GLU A 188 2.51 15.97 11.73
C GLU A 188 3.97 15.45 11.78
N ALA A 189 4.35 14.77 12.85
CA ALA A 189 5.69 14.20 13.02
C ALA A 189 5.92 13.05 12.02
N GLY A 190 4.87 12.29 11.71
CA GLY A 190 4.95 11.12 10.85
C GLY A 190 5.52 9.91 11.58
N ARG A 191 5.18 8.71 11.09
CA ARG A 191 5.70 7.44 11.60
C ARG A 191 5.91 6.46 10.46
N VAL A 192 6.83 5.51 10.67
CA VAL A 192 7.03 4.36 9.81
C VAL A 192 6.90 3.10 10.64
N TYR A 193 6.13 2.14 10.14
CA TYR A 193 5.82 0.88 10.77
C TYR A 193 6.53 -0.23 10.01
N ILE A 194 7.15 -1.15 10.74
CA ILE A 194 7.78 -2.35 10.16
C ILE A 194 7.07 -3.55 10.77
N TYR A 195 6.32 -4.27 9.94
CA TYR A 195 5.64 -5.51 10.30
C TYR A 195 6.46 -6.70 9.83
N ASN A 196 6.50 -7.74 10.65
CA ASN A 196 7.29 -8.93 10.39
C ASN A 196 6.71 -9.73 9.19
N GLY A 197 7.55 -10.00 8.18
CA GLY A 197 7.14 -10.72 6.98
C GLY A 197 6.76 -12.18 7.20
N ASN A 198 7.31 -12.79 8.24
CA ASN A 198 7.12 -14.20 8.57
C ASN A 198 5.85 -14.47 9.41
N LYS A 199 5.27 -13.42 10.02
CA LYS A 199 4.12 -13.54 10.93
C LYS A 199 2.91 -12.72 10.46
N THR A 200 2.80 -12.48 9.16
CA THR A 200 1.65 -11.74 8.61
C THR A 200 0.42 -12.64 8.60
N SER A 201 -0.70 -12.13 9.12
CA SER A 201 -2.00 -12.82 9.07
C SER A 201 -2.81 -12.36 7.87
N SER A 202 -3.73 -13.20 7.38
CA SER A 202 -4.78 -12.73 6.47
C SER A 202 -5.82 -11.87 7.20
N GLY A 203 -6.62 -11.13 6.43
CA GLY A 203 -7.68 -10.25 6.96
C GLY A 203 -7.17 -8.89 7.44
N HIS A 204 -7.76 -8.37 8.52
CA HIS A 204 -7.46 -7.04 9.05
C HIS A 204 -6.34 -7.08 10.09
N VAL A 205 -5.09 -7.04 9.62
CA VAL A 205 -3.89 -7.25 10.43
C VAL A 205 -3.82 -6.29 11.62
N THR A 206 -4.12 -5.01 11.39
CA THR A 206 -4.04 -3.97 12.41
C THR A 206 -5.21 -3.98 13.39
N ASP A 207 -6.19 -4.87 13.23
CA ASP A 207 -7.38 -4.92 14.09
C ASP A 207 -7.23 -5.97 15.21
N HIS A 208 -6.17 -6.79 15.18
CA HIS A 208 -5.85 -7.80 16.18
C HIS A 208 -5.15 -7.22 17.43
N CYS A 209 -5.76 -6.20 18.02
CA CYS A 209 -5.21 -5.43 19.12
C CYS A 209 -5.25 -6.17 20.45
N LYS A 210 -4.23 -5.94 21.29
CA LYS A 210 -4.28 -6.35 22.71
C LYS A 210 -5.09 -5.34 23.51
N SER A 211 -5.06 -4.07 23.10
CA SER A 211 -5.91 -3.05 23.66
C SER A 211 -7.35 -3.14 23.13
N TRP A 212 -8.19 -2.32 23.74
CA TRP A 212 -9.61 -2.14 23.50
C TRP A 212 -9.87 -1.10 22.39
N ILE A 213 -8.82 -0.66 21.70
CA ILE A 213 -8.85 0.28 20.58
C ILE A 213 -8.34 -0.42 19.33
N SER A 214 -9.13 -0.43 18.26
CA SER A 214 -8.69 -0.85 16.92
C SER A 214 -8.98 0.26 15.88
N PRO A 215 -8.24 0.32 14.76
CA PRO A 215 -6.98 -0.40 14.52
C PRO A 215 -5.84 0.09 15.43
N CYS A 216 -4.82 -0.72 15.61
CA CYS A 216 -3.64 -0.48 16.46
C CYS A 216 -2.34 -0.79 15.69
N PRO A 217 -2.02 -0.03 14.63
CA PRO A 217 -0.85 -0.30 13.80
C PRO A 217 0.48 -0.26 14.57
N GLU A 218 0.56 0.47 15.69
CA GLU A 218 1.74 0.49 16.58
C GLU A 218 1.89 -0.81 17.40
N GLU A 219 0.78 -1.42 17.85
CA GLU A 219 0.85 -2.68 18.64
C GLU A 219 1.22 -3.89 17.78
N MET A 220 0.81 -3.86 16.51
CA MET A 220 1.06 -4.94 15.56
C MET A 220 2.42 -4.86 14.88
N ALA A 221 3.08 -3.69 14.93
CA ALA A 221 4.39 -3.50 14.31
C ALA A 221 5.50 -4.13 15.17
N GLN A 222 6.47 -4.77 14.51
CA GLN A 222 7.69 -5.22 15.17
C GLN A 222 8.57 -4.03 15.57
N TYR A 223 8.65 -3.02 14.70
CA TYR A 223 9.34 -1.76 14.99
C TYR A 223 8.50 -0.57 14.54
N VAL A 224 8.58 0.52 15.30
CA VAL A 224 7.99 1.82 14.95
C VAL A 224 9.08 2.87 14.95
N LEU A 225 9.35 3.44 13.79
CA LEU A 225 10.31 4.53 13.64
C LEU A 225 9.57 5.86 13.76
N ILE A 226 10.07 6.73 14.65
CA ILE A 226 9.47 8.00 15.00
C ILE A 226 10.53 9.08 14.87
N SER A 227 10.20 10.18 14.18
CA SER A 227 11.04 11.37 14.18
C SER A 227 10.81 12.18 15.45
N PRO A 228 11.87 12.65 16.13
CA PRO A 228 11.73 13.56 17.26
C PRO A 228 11.26 14.96 16.83
N GLU A 229 11.35 15.29 15.54
CA GLU A 229 11.03 16.59 15.00
C GLU A 229 9.54 16.75 14.68
N LYS A 230 8.92 17.77 15.27
CA LYS A 230 7.54 18.17 14.97
C LYS A 230 7.43 18.63 13.51
N LYS A 231 6.34 18.25 12.83
CA LYS A 231 6.03 18.62 11.44
C LYS A 231 7.05 18.11 10.39
N SER A 232 7.92 17.17 10.76
CA SER A 232 8.93 16.61 9.85
C SER A 232 8.34 15.75 8.74
N ARG A 233 7.09 15.28 8.90
CA ARG A 233 6.42 14.37 7.97
C ARG A 233 7.25 13.13 7.66
N PHE A 234 7.88 12.59 8.70
CA PHE A 234 8.78 11.46 8.59
C PHE A 234 8.12 10.26 7.92
N GLY A 235 8.83 9.62 6.99
CA GLY A 235 8.29 8.56 6.14
C GLY A 235 7.59 9.05 4.86
N ARG A 236 7.66 10.35 4.52
CA ARG A 236 7.08 10.88 3.26
C ARG A 236 7.64 10.19 2.01
N SER A 237 8.91 9.78 2.07
CA SER A 237 9.56 8.93 1.09
C SER A 237 10.41 7.89 1.82
N LEU A 238 10.48 6.67 1.28
CA LEU A 238 11.24 5.56 1.84
C LEU A 238 11.85 4.74 0.71
N VAL A 239 13.04 4.24 0.96
CA VAL A 239 13.70 3.23 0.15
C VAL A 239 14.45 2.29 1.09
N ALA A 240 14.37 0.99 0.82
CA ALA A 240 15.22 0.00 1.47
C ALA A 240 16.34 -0.37 0.50
N VAL A 241 17.59 -0.37 0.98
CA VAL A 241 18.75 -0.72 0.18
C VAL A 241 19.50 -1.82 0.91
N LYS A 242 19.58 -3.00 0.28
CA LYS A 242 20.47 -4.06 0.75
C LYS A 242 21.91 -3.67 0.45
N SER A 243 22.69 -3.35 1.47
CA SER A 243 24.15 -3.25 1.32
C SER A 243 24.69 -4.67 1.15
N ARG A 244 25.55 -4.90 0.15
CA ARG A 244 26.46 -6.06 0.25
C ARG A 244 27.27 -5.86 1.52
N GLN A 245 27.28 -6.83 2.43
CA GLN A 245 28.21 -6.78 3.55
C GLN A 245 29.64 -6.75 2.99
N LYS A 246 30.52 -6.05 3.71
CA LYS A 246 31.98 -6.08 3.52
C LYS A 246 32.52 -7.48 3.76
#